data_AF-A0A1F9QWT9-F1
#
_entry.id   AF-A0A1F9QWT9-F1
#
_cell.length_a   1.000
_cell.length_b   1.000
_cell.length_c   1.000
_cell.angle_alpha   90.00
_cell.angle_beta   90.00
_cell.angle_gamma   90.00
#
_symmetry.space_group_name_H-M   'P 1'
#
loop_
_entity.id
_entity.type
_entity.pdbx_description
1 polymer ?
#
loop_
_entity_poly.entity_id
_entity_poly.type
_entity_poly.pdbx_seq_one_letter_code
_entity_poly.pdbx_strand_id
1 'polypeptide(L)' 'MGNDDALTSLVHDIKAKCANLKSAAAMLRGEASKEEHELLRLMSRQARSLADEISAYQARRLGERLK' A
#
# COMPACT_ATOMS: atom_id res chain seq x y z
N MET A 1 -2.26 -12.63 21.79
CA MET A 1 -3.48 -12.11 21.13
C MET A 1 -3.23 -10.86 20.28
N GLY A 2 -2.20 -10.04 20.49
CA GLY A 2 -2.05 -8.75 19.76
C GLY A 2 -1.42 -8.75 18.34
N ASN A 3 -0.80 -9.83 17.87
CA ASN A 3 -0.08 -9.82 16.57
C ASN A 3 -0.96 -10.26 15.39
N ASP A 4 -1.93 -11.15 15.64
CA ASP A 4 -2.88 -11.61 14.63
C ASP A 4 -3.84 -10.49 14.21
N ASP A 5 -4.26 -9.65 15.16
CA ASP A 5 -5.08 -8.47 14.88
C ASP A 5 -4.30 -7.43 14.05
N ALA A 6 -3.04 -7.16 14.39
CA ALA A 6 -2.19 -6.24 13.65
C ALA A 6 -1.91 -6.74 12.22
N LEU A 7 -1.67 -8.04 12.04
CA LEU A 7 -1.50 -8.66 10.73
C LEU A 7 -2.79 -8.60 9.91
N THR A 8 -3.94 -8.86 10.54
CA THR A 8 -5.25 -8.81 9.88
C THR A 8 -5.58 -7.40 9.41
N SER A 9 -5.35 -6.38 10.24
CA SER A 9 -5.49 -4.98 9.84
C SER A 9 -4.55 -4.61 8.69
N LEU A 10 -3.28 -5.02 8.75
CA LEU A 10 -2.33 -4.75 7.67
C LEU A 10 -2.76 -5.41 6.35
N VAL A 11 -3.22 -6.65 6.38
CA VAL A 11 -3.73 -7.35 5.19
C VAL A 11 -4.97 -6.66 4.63
N HIS A 12 -5.85 -6.16 5.49
CA HIS A 12 -7.01 -5.37 5.06
C HIS A 12 -6.59 -4.07 4.37
N ASP A 13 -5.64 -3.33 4.95
CA ASP A 13 -5.15 -2.07 4.40
C ASP A 13 -4.42 -2.27 3.06
N ILE A 14 -3.63 -3.35 2.95
CA ILE A 14 -3.01 -3.76 1.68
C ILE A 14 -4.06 -4.01 0.61
N LYS A 15 -5.12 -4.76 0.93
CA LYS A 15 -6.21 -5.05 -0.02
C LYS A 15 -6.89 -3.76 -0.49
N ALA A 16 -7.19 -2.84 0.43
CA ALA A 16 -7.83 -1.57 0.10
C ALA A 16 -6.93 -0.69 -0.79
N LYS A 17 -5.63 -0.55 -0.46
CA LYS A 17 -4.67 0.22 -1.28
C LYS A 17 -4.49 -0.40 -2.66
N CYS A 18 -4.39 -1.72 -2.77
CA CYS A 18 -4.30 -2.42 -4.06
C CYS A 18 -5.56 -2.23 -4.92
N ALA A 19 -6.76 -2.22 -4.32
CA ALA A 19 -8.00 -1.93 -5.03
C ALA A 19 -8.00 -0.50 -5.60
N ASN A 20 -7.56 0.48 -4.82
CA ASN A 20 -7.44 1.88 -5.27
C ASN A 20 -6.43 2.03 -6.42
N LEU A 21 -5.28 1.37 -6.33
CA LEU A 21 -4.28 1.34 -7.40
C LEU A 21 -4.84 0.72 -8.69
N LYS A 22 -5.61 -0.36 -8.58
CA LYS A 22 -6.25 -1.01 -9.73
C LYS A 22 -7.27 -0.09 -10.40
N SER A 23 -8.07 0.64 -9.61
CA SER A 23 -9.02 1.62 -10.13
C SER A 23 -8.31 2.79 -10.81
N ALA A 24 -7.26 3.35 -10.20
CA ALA A 24 -6.45 4.39 -10.82
C ALA A 24 -5.81 3.92 -12.15
N ALA A 25 -5.30 2.69 -12.19
CA ALA A 25 -4.75 2.09 -13.41
C ALA A 25 -5.81 1.85 -14.51
N ALA A 26 -7.08 1.67 -14.13
CA ALA A 26 -8.18 1.57 -15.10
C ALA A 26 -8.52 2.94 -15.71
N MET A 27 -8.46 4.02 -14.91
CA MET A 27 -8.68 5.40 -15.38
C MET A 27 -7.59 5.86 -16.34
N LEU A 28 -6.33 5.46 -16.08
CA LEU A 28 -5.18 5.75 -16.94
C LEU A 28 -5.32 5.28 -18.40
N ARG A 29 -6.14 4.26 -18.68
CA ARG A 29 -6.27 3.70 -20.04
C ARG A 29 -7.05 4.58 -21.03
N GLY A 30 -7.59 5.72 -20.61
CA GLY A 30 -8.43 6.58 -21.45
C GLY A 30 -8.17 8.09 -21.37
N GLU A 31 -7.17 8.56 -20.63
CA GLU A 31 -6.94 10.00 -20.37
C GLU A 31 -5.80 10.61 -21.19
N ALA A 32 -5.85 11.94 -21.40
CA ALA A 32 -4.80 12.70 -22.07
C ALA A 32 -3.56 12.87 -21.17
N SER A 33 -2.36 12.85 -21.77
CA SER A 33 -1.06 12.66 -21.11
C SER A 33 -0.74 13.43 -19.82
N LYS A 34 -1.39 14.56 -19.51
CA LYS A 34 -1.17 15.31 -18.25
C LYS A 34 -1.89 14.69 -17.05
N GLU A 35 -3.13 14.24 -17.23
CA GLU A 35 -3.88 13.56 -16.16
C GLU A 35 -3.30 12.16 -15.92
N GLU A 36 -2.80 11.54 -16.99
CA GLU A 36 -2.04 10.30 -16.95
C GLU A 36 -0.81 10.37 -16.03
N HIS A 37 0.00 11.43 -16.17
CA HIS A 37 1.16 11.64 -15.31
C HIS A 37 0.80 11.86 -13.84
N GLU A 38 -0.30 12.56 -13.56
CA GLU A 38 -0.71 12.82 -12.19
C GLU A 38 -1.27 11.57 -11.52
N LEU A 39 -2.06 10.77 -12.23
CA LEU A 39 -2.51 9.45 -11.80
C LEU A 39 -1.33 8.50 -11.55
N LEU A 40 -0.33 8.45 -12.44
CA LEU A 40 0.89 7.66 -12.24
C LEU A 40 1.69 8.12 -11.01
N ARG A 41 1.76 9.43 -10.77
CA ARG A 41 2.39 9.99 -9.56
C ARG A 41 1.63 9.57 -8.29
N LEU A 42 0.30 9.61 -8.33
CA LEU A 42 -0.57 9.21 -7.22
C LEU A 42 -0.41 7.72 -6.88
N MET A 43 -0.41 6.86 -7.91
CA MET A 43 -0.13 5.43 -7.78
C MET A 43 1.25 5.17 -7.16
N SER A 44 2.28 5.86 -7.65
CA SER A 44 3.65 5.73 -7.14
C SER A 44 3.78 6.16 -5.68
N ARG A 45 2.99 7.13 -5.22
CA ARG A 45 2.97 7.54 -3.80
C ARG A 45 2.29 6.49 -2.93
N GLN A 46 1.14 5.96 -3.37
CA GLN A 46 0.43 4.91 -2.64
C GLN A 46 1.27 3.63 -2.51
N ALA A 47 1.96 3.22 -3.59
CA ALA A 47 2.84 2.06 -3.57
C ALA A 47 4.01 2.23 -2.57
N ARG A 48 4.62 3.41 -2.51
CA ARG A 48 5.69 3.71 -1.54
C ARG A 48 5.19 3.67 -0.09
N SER A 49 4.08 4.34 0.19
CA SER A 49 3.45 4.31 1.52
C SER A 49 3.15 2.87 1.97
N LEU A 50 2.70 2.01 1.05
CA LEU A 50 2.46 0.61 1.36
C LEU A 50 3.75 -0.17 1.66
N ALA A 51 4.82 0.06 0.90
CA ALA A 51 6.12 -0.55 1.16
C ALA A 51 6.69 -0.14 2.53
N ASP A 52 6.50 1.12 2.92
CA ASP A 52 6.93 1.63 4.23
C ASP A 52 6.15 0.98 5.37
N GLU A 53 4.82 0.83 5.24
CA GLU A 53 3.96 0.16 6.23
C GLU A 53 4.35 -1.31 6.43
N ILE A 54 4.62 -2.04 5.33
CA ILE A 54 5.09 -3.43 5.37
C ILE A 54 6.44 -3.52 6.08
N SER A 55 7.38 -2.63 5.74
CA SER A 55 8.72 -2.60 6.32
C SER A 55 8.66 -2.30 7.83
N ALA A 56 7.81 -1.36 8.24
CA ALA A 56 7.60 -1.02 9.64
C ALA A 56 6.97 -2.17 10.44
N TYR A 57 6.06 -2.94 9.86
CA TYR A 57 5.50 -4.13 10.49
C TYR A 57 6.58 -5.22 10.66
N GLN A 58 7.39 -5.47 9.63
CA GLN A 58 8.50 -6.43 9.71
C GLN A 58 9.53 -6.07 10.78
N ALA A 59 9.91 -4.79 10.88
CA ALA A 59 10.84 -4.30 11.89
C ALA A 59 10.31 -4.49 13.32
N ARG A 60 9.03 -4.19 13.56
CA ARG A 60 8.36 -4.43 14.85
C ARG A 60 8.37 -5.92 15.21
N ARG A 61 7.99 -6.78 14.26
CA ARG A 61 7.97 -8.23 14.45
C ARG A 61 9.37 -8.82 14.72
N LEU A 62 10.43 -8.29 14.12
CA LEU A 62 11.81 -8.70 14.42
C LEU A 62 12.25 -8.26 15.81
N GLY A 63 11.93 -7.02 16.20
CA GLY A 63 12.24 -6.51 17.54
C GLY A 63 11.55 -7.26 18.68
N GLU A 64 10.36 -7.80 18.44
CA GLU A 64 9.64 -8.66 19.39
C GLU A 64 10.24 -10.07 19.52
N ARG A 65 10.94 -10.58 18.49
CA ARG A 65 11.59 -11.92 18.53
C ARG A 65 12.95 -11.92 19.23
N LEU A 66 13.55 -10.75 19.41
CA LEU A 66 14.87 -10.56 20.02
C LEU A 66 14.80 -10.17 21.51
N LYS A 67 13.59 -9.94 22.04
CA LYS A 67 13.30 -9.72 23.46
C LYS A 67 12.80 -11.01 24.08
#